data_AF-A0A7Y0R1F8-F1
#
_entry.id   AF-A0A7Y0R1F8-F1
#
_cell.length_a   1.000
_cell.length_b   1.000
_cell.length_c   1.000
_cell.angle_alpha   90.00
_cell.angle_beta   90.00
_cell.angle_gamma   90.00
#
_symmetry.space_group_name_H-M   'P 1'
#
loop_
_entity.id
_entity.type
_entity.pdbx_description
1 polymer ?
#
loop_
_entity_poly.entity_id
_entity_poly.type
_entity_poly.pdbx_seq_one_letter_code
_entity_poly.pdbx_strand_id
1 'polypeptide(L)' 'LKATNNAVNKAKSLYRAGLIDHLSVLDAQRQQRMMQDQQVAAKLQTAHATIALYKSLGGDWTLQPEAQPQTNAKG' A
#
# COMPACT_ATOMS: atom_id res chain seq x y z
N LEU A 1 -1.57 1.24 -13.82
CA LEU A 1 -2.43 2.44 -14.01
C LEU A 1 -2.57 2.92 -15.46
N LYS A 2 -1.55 2.84 -16.34
CA LYS A 2 -1.65 3.35 -17.73
C LYS A 2 -2.86 2.79 -18.50
N ALA A 3 -3.10 1.48 -18.41
CA ALA A 3 -4.23 0.83 -19.07
C ALA A 3 -5.60 1.32 -18.56
N THR A 4 -5.79 1.42 -17.24
CA THR A 4 -7.05 1.91 -16.65
C THR A 4 -7.29 3.40 -16.92
N ASN A 5 -6.24 4.23 -16.92
CA ASN A 5 -6.35 5.63 -17.33
C ASN A 5 -6.78 5.76 -18.80
N ASN A 6 -6.20 4.94 -19.69
CA ASN A 6 -6.59 4.91 -21.10
C ASN A 6 -8.04 4.45 -21.27
N ALA A 7 -8.49 3.44 -20.51
CA ALA A 7 -9.86 2.95 -20.52
C ALA A 7 -10.86 4.04 -20.12
N VAL A 8 -10.58 4.78 -19.03
CA VAL A 8 -11.42 5.92 -18.61
C VAL A 8 -11.46 7.02 -19.66
N ASN A 9 -10.32 7.36 -20.25
CA ASN A 9 -10.26 8.38 -21.30
C ASN A 9 -11.05 7.95 -22.54
N LYS A 10 -10.91 6.69 -22.96
CA LYS A 10 -11.67 6.14 -24.09
C LYS A 10 -13.17 6.14 -23.81
N ALA A 11 -13.59 5.69 -22.62
CA ALA A 11 -14.99 5.68 -22.22
C ALA A 11 -15.58 7.10 -22.21
N LYS A 12 -14.86 8.08 -21.66
CA LYS A 12 -15.29 9.50 -21.69
C LYS A 12 -15.46 10.01 -23.13
N SER A 13 -14.55 9.69 -24.03
CA SER A 13 -14.65 10.11 -25.44
C SER A 13 -15.84 9.46 -26.14
N LEU A 14 -16.08 8.17 -25.92
CA LEU A 14 -17.23 7.46 -26.49
C LEU A 14 -18.56 7.98 -25.94
N TYR A 15 -18.64 8.26 -24.64
CA TYR A 15 -19.84 8.83 -24.02
C TYR A 15 -20.17 10.22 -24.58
N ARG A 16 -19.16 11.09 -24.74
CA ARG A 16 -19.33 12.42 -25.38
C ARG A 16 -19.80 12.33 -26.83
N ALA A 17 -19.42 11.25 -27.52
CA ALA A 17 -19.86 10.97 -28.88
C ALA A 17 -21.20 10.21 -28.94
N GLY A 18 -21.86 9.95 -27.80
CA GLY A 18 -23.14 9.23 -27.74
C GLY A 18 -23.06 7.74 -28.06
N LEU A 19 -21.86 7.16 -28.12
CA LEU A 19 -21.62 5.77 -28.53
C LEU A 19 -21.79 4.76 -27.38
N ILE A 20 -21.78 5.22 -26.13
CA ILE A 20 -21.97 4.40 -24.92
C ILE A 20 -22.77 5.17 -23.87
N ASP A 21 -23.35 4.45 -22.91
CA ASP A 21 -24.02 5.04 -21.77
C ASP A 21 -23.02 5.53 -20.68
N HIS A 22 -23.49 6.43 -19.82
CA HIS A 22 -22.72 6.95 -18.70
C HIS A 22 -22.29 5.84 -17.71
N LEU A 23 -23.07 4.77 -17.57
CA LEU A 23 -22.69 3.61 -16.73
C LEU A 23 -21.36 2.99 -17.16
N SER A 24 -21.06 2.95 -18.46
CA SER A 24 -19.78 2.45 -18.97
C SER A 24 -18.59 3.33 -18.55
N VAL A 25 -18.81 4.64 -18.41
CA VAL A 25 -17.79 5.57 -17.88
C VAL A 25 -17.55 5.31 -16.40
N LEU A 26 -18.63 5.11 -15.62
CA LEU A 26 -18.54 4.81 -14.20
C LEU A 26 -17.84 3.47 -13.93
N ASP A 27 -18.10 2.45 -14.77
CA ASP A 27 -17.42 1.16 -14.62
C ASP A 27 -15.92 1.26 -14.93
N ALA A 28 -15.53 1.97 -15.98
CA ALA A 28 -14.12 2.25 -16.27
C ALA A 28 -13.44 3.00 -15.10
N GLN A 29 -14.13 3.96 -14.49
CA GLN A 29 -13.62 4.67 -13.32
C GLN A 29 -13.56 3.79 -12.07
N ARG A 30 -14.52 2.87 -11.87
CA ARG A 30 -14.49 1.88 -10.79
C ARG A 30 -13.25 1.01 -10.92
N GLN A 31 -12.99 0.47 -12.11
CA GLN A 31 -11.80 -0.33 -12.40
C GLN A 31 -10.51 0.47 -12.16
N GLN A 32 -10.48 1.74 -12.54
CA GLN A 32 -9.35 2.63 -12.26
C GLN A 32 -9.08 2.76 -10.76
N ARG A 33 -10.11 3.01 -9.94
CA ARG A 33 -9.98 3.12 -8.48
C ARG A 33 -9.51 1.82 -7.86
N MET A 34 -10.09 0.68 -8.26
CA MET A 34 -9.64 -0.63 -7.77
C MET A 34 -8.14 -0.88 -8.02
N MET A 35 -7.63 -0.50 -9.19
CA MET A 35 -6.19 -0.61 -9.48
C MET A 35 -5.32 0.37 -8.68
N GLN A 36 -5.84 1.55 -8.34
CA GLN A 36 -5.14 2.51 -7.47
C GLN A 36 -5.04 1.97 -6.04
N ASP A 37 -6.12 1.41 -5.52
CA ASP A 37 -6.16 0.80 -4.18
C ASP A 37 -5.19 -0.39 -4.10
N GLN A 38 -5.19 -1.26 -5.11
CA GLN A 38 -4.24 -2.37 -5.19
C GLN A 38 -2.78 -1.88 -5.25
N GLN A 39 -2.50 -0.78 -5.96
CA GLN A 39 -1.15 -0.22 -5.98
C GLN A 39 -0.71 0.26 -4.59
N VAL A 40 -1.60 0.89 -3.82
CA VAL A 40 -1.30 1.32 -2.45
C VAL A 40 -1.06 0.11 -1.55
N ALA A 41 -1.91 -0.91 -1.63
CA ALA A 41 -1.75 -2.15 -0.88
C ALA A 41 -0.42 -2.86 -1.21
N ALA A 42 -0.05 -2.93 -2.50
CA ALA A 42 1.21 -3.53 -2.93
C ALA A 42 2.45 -2.76 -2.40
N LYS A 43 2.38 -1.43 -2.37
CA LYS A 43 3.44 -0.60 -1.75
C LYS A 43 3.56 -0.87 -0.25
N LEU A 44 2.43 -0.94 0.45
CA LEU A 44 2.39 -1.26 1.88
C LEU A 44 2.97 -2.66 2.15
N GLN A 45 2.58 -3.66 1.36
CA GLN A 45 3.10 -5.01 1.46
C GLN A 45 4.61 -5.07 1.23
N THR A 46 5.12 -4.29 0.27
CA THR A 46 6.57 -4.19 0.01
C THR A 46 7.30 -3.61 1.22
N ALA A 47 6.78 -2.52 1.81
CA ALA A 47 7.37 -1.93 3.01
C ALA A 47 7.37 -2.90 4.20
N HIS A 48 6.26 -3.62 4.43
CA HIS A 48 6.20 -4.66 5.45
C HIS A 48 7.18 -5.80 5.20
N ALA A 49 7.34 -6.25 3.95
CA ALA A 49 8.30 -7.28 3.60
C ALA A 49 9.74 -6.84 3.90
N THR A 50 10.09 -5.58 3.63
CA THR A 50 11.41 -5.02 3.99
C THR A 50 11.62 -4.99 5.51
N ILE A 51 10.62 -4.57 6.28
CA ILE A 51 10.70 -4.56 7.75
C ILE A 51 10.82 -5.99 8.29
N ALA A 52 10.02 -6.92 7.79
CA ALA A 52 10.05 -8.33 8.20
C ALA A 52 11.40 -8.97 7.89
N LEU A 53 11.97 -8.70 6.71
CA LEU A 53 13.31 -9.16 6.34
C LEU A 53 14.37 -8.58 7.31
N TYR A 54 14.32 -7.28 7.58
CA TYR A 54 15.22 -6.63 8.55
C TYR A 54 15.16 -7.29 9.93
N LYS A 55 13.95 -7.55 10.46
CA LYS A 55 13.77 -8.24 11.74
C LYS A 55 14.29 -9.70 11.69
N SER A 56 14.04 -10.42 10.60
CA SER A 56 14.48 -11.83 10.46
C SER A 56 16.00 -12.02 10.40
N LEU A 57 16.72 -11.03 9.87
CA LEU A 57 18.18 -11.04 9.77
C LEU A 57 18.88 -10.65 11.07
N GLY A 58 18.14 -10.48 12.17
CA GLY A 58 18.67 -10.11 13.48
C GLY A 58 18.55 -8.62 13.83
N GLY A 59 17.74 -7.86 13.08
CA GLY A 59 17.28 -6.55 13.53
C GLY A 59 16.33 -6.66 14.74
N ASP A 60 16.11 -5.55 15.46
CA ASP A 60 15.38 -5.51 16.75
C ASP A 60 16.05 -6.28 17.91
N TRP A 61 17.31 -6.75 17.75
CA TRP A 61 18.17 -7.12 18.88
C TRP A 61 18.49 -5.84 19.68
N THR A 62 17.56 -5.44 20.54
CA THR A 62 17.88 -4.53 21.62
C THR A 62 18.83 -5.30 22.54
N LEU A 63 20.12 -4.98 22.48
CA LEU A 63 20.97 -5.06 23.67
C LEU A 63 20.31 -4.14 24.69
N GLN A 64 19.40 -4.68 25.47
CA GLN A 64 18.89 -4.02 26.65
C GLN A 64 20.13 -3.64 27.46
N PRO A 65 20.45 -2.35 27.67
CA PRO A 65 21.51 -2.03 28.60
C PRO A 65 21.03 -2.58 29.94
N GLU A 66 21.78 -3.51 30.50
CA GLU A 66 21.58 -4.02 31.84
C GLU A 66 21.40 -2.83 32.79
N ALA A 67 20.15 -2.56 33.20
CA ALA A 67 19.90 -1.68 34.32
C ALA A 67 20.39 -2.43 35.57
N GLN A 68 21.52 -1.96 36.07
CA GLN A 68 22.41 -2.54 37.06
C GLN A 68 21.71 -3.14 38.31
N PRO A 69 22.30 -4.18 38.92
CA PRO A 69 21.79 -4.74 40.18
C PRO A 69 21.89 -3.70 41.29
N GLN A 70 20.74 -3.27 41.81
CA GLN A 70 20.67 -2.48 43.03
C GLN A 70 21.00 -3.39 44.21
N THR A 71 22.28 -3.57 44.48
CA THR A 71 22.80 -4.12 45.73
C THR A 71 22.57 -3.07 46.82
N ASN A 72 21.39 -3.12 47.45
CA ASN A 72 21.15 -2.49 48.74
C ASN A 72 20.85 -3.58 49.77
N ALA A 73 21.90 -4.27 50.21
CA ALA A 73 21.95 -4.84 51.54
C ALA A 73 22.94 -4.01 52.35
N LYS A 74 22.44 -3.27 53.35
CA LYS A 74 23.08 -2.96 54.65
C LYS A 74 22.29 -1.89 55.41
N GLY A 75 21.92 -2.21 56.66
CA GLY A 75 21.52 -1.24 57.68
C GLY A 75 20.23 -1.61 58.39
#